data_AF-A0A8H7C4V9-F1
#
_entry.id   AF-A0A8H7C4V9-F1
#
_cell.length_a   1.000
_cell.length_b   1.000
_cell.length_c   1.000
_cell.angle_alpha   90.00
_cell.angle_beta   90.00
_cell.angle_gamma   90.00
#
_symmetry.space_group_name_H-M   'P 1'
#
loop_
_entity.id
_entity.type
_entity.pdbx_description
1 polymer ?
#
loop_
_entity_poly.entity_id
_entity_poly.type
_entity_poly.pdbx_seq_one_letter_code
_entity_poly.pdbx_strand_id
1 'polypeptide(L)'
;MRDVLYEFSLNPQLQWPLEQDLWILANASGGLFVYADTVIKYVGDRTFGNPTSQLNDVLKVIDAHPLPNVSRDEHPMARLDALYAQILSKVPGRIMVNTRRILLGLILNPGKEFRRPDDLDYNFLVFCNWLGMTCDDAYAAIRHLLSVLDAPPRNEADRRMLGSFHKSFIDYISDFTRSGFSYDIEHEAYQLGVECTLRILGPIPGGIDVGDTNLFIRGPVSTQVGFLKPGSGTGANIWLSWPFGEETNWPNHMMRLELYRLAVATAVEGIRKGEPAFCTEFCIRLVTSQFDCYIMHHFPYRELQNVVFERSRRHEFIKHGILNQLPVKLFHFNDIAHQTPARLQFRRPTASATNPSDPWNPSCEHYREGSWGEGKHEDWATEFHMDSLPLLSACDFCRKRLEQHFDTLKSRSPDHLVSILFTSTSGSFAEFQFIDPDDGVSEWTYWFVYYIKEEDCRNL
;
A
#
# COMPACT_ATOMS: atom_id res chain seq x y z
N MET A 1 -6.25 -36.88 16.21
CA MET A 1 -6.40 -37.20 17.65
C MET A 1 -5.51 -38.34 18.11
N ARG A 2 -5.38 -39.47 17.39
CA ARG A 2 -4.40 -40.51 17.75
C ARG A 2 -2.96 -39.99 17.74
N ASP A 3 -2.61 -39.11 16.80
CA ASP A 3 -1.27 -38.51 16.80
C ASP A 3 -1.02 -37.67 18.06
N VAL A 4 -2.03 -36.95 18.55
CA VAL A 4 -1.96 -36.19 19.82
C VAL A 4 -1.69 -37.11 21.03
N LEU A 5 -2.27 -38.31 21.08
CA LEU A 5 -1.98 -39.30 22.14
C LEU A 5 -0.49 -39.68 22.17
N TYR A 6 0.06 -40.04 21.00
CA TYR A 6 1.46 -40.43 20.87
C TYR A 6 2.39 -39.27 21.19
N GLU A 7 2.06 -38.08 20.69
CA GLU A 7 2.87 -36.88 20.83
C GLU A 7 2.96 -36.35 22.26
N PHE A 8 1.88 -36.47 23.05
CA PHE A 8 1.85 -36.01 24.44
C PHE A 8 2.15 -37.11 25.46
N SER A 9 2.55 -38.31 25.01
CA SER A 9 2.81 -39.47 25.89
C SER A 9 1.66 -39.74 26.87
N LEU A 10 0.42 -39.50 26.43
CA LEU A 10 -0.76 -39.82 27.22
C LEU A 10 -0.83 -41.34 27.38
N ASN A 11 -1.23 -41.82 28.56
CA ASN A 11 -1.26 -43.26 28.84
C ASN A 11 -2.10 -43.97 27.76
N PRO A 12 -1.55 -44.93 27.00
CA PRO A 12 -2.27 -45.64 25.94
C PRO A 12 -3.50 -46.41 26.44
N GLN A 13 -3.59 -46.66 27.75
CA GLN A 13 -4.75 -47.27 28.41
C GLN A 13 -5.85 -46.26 28.75
N LEU A 14 -5.57 -44.94 28.75
CA LEU A 14 -6.62 -43.94 28.75
C LEU A 14 -7.32 -44.03 27.38
N GLN A 15 -8.61 -44.37 27.37
CA GLN A 15 -9.50 -44.18 26.22
C GLN A 15 -9.74 -42.68 26.00
N TRP A 16 -8.69 -41.94 25.69
CA TRP A 16 -8.71 -40.50 25.50
C TRP A 16 -8.44 -40.16 24.02
N PRO A 17 -9.20 -39.24 23.42
CA PRO A 17 -10.51 -38.77 23.89
C PRO A 17 -11.53 -39.92 23.97
N LEU A 18 -12.57 -39.77 24.80
CA LEU A 18 -13.65 -40.76 24.86
C LEU A 18 -14.36 -40.81 23.49
N GLU A 19 -14.86 -41.98 23.10
CA GLU A 19 -15.59 -42.12 21.84
C GLU A 19 -16.80 -41.16 21.76
N GLN A 20 -17.47 -40.95 22.90
CA GLN A 20 -18.55 -39.98 23.02
C GLN A 20 -18.11 -38.54 22.71
N ASP A 21 -16.93 -38.12 23.19
CA ASP A 21 -16.39 -36.79 22.91
C ASP A 21 -16.09 -36.63 21.41
N LEU A 22 -15.59 -37.69 20.77
CA LEU A 22 -15.36 -37.70 19.32
C LEU A 22 -16.66 -37.55 18.54
N TRP A 23 -17.74 -38.22 18.96
CA TRP A 23 -19.07 -38.04 18.36
C TRP A 23 -19.61 -36.63 18.53
N ILE A 24 -19.42 -36.02 19.71
CA ILE A 24 -19.80 -34.62 19.96
C ILE A 24 -19.03 -33.69 19.01
N LEU A 25 -17.71 -33.86 18.88
CA LEU A 25 -16.88 -33.05 17.97
C LEU A 25 -17.26 -33.26 16.48
N ALA A 26 -17.53 -34.50 16.07
CA ALA A 26 -17.92 -34.81 14.70
C ALA A 26 -19.27 -34.16 14.35
N ASN A 27 -20.25 -34.28 15.25
CA ASN A 27 -21.54 -33.60 15.09
C ASN A 27 -21.41 -32.07 15.17
N ALA A 28 -20.52 -31.57 16.03
CA ALA A 28 -20.21 -30.15 16.17
C ALA A 28 -19.69 -29.55 14.85
N SER A 29 -18.79 -30.27 14.17
CA SER A 29 -18.18 -29.84 12.91
C SER A 29 -19.20 -29.61 11.78
N GLY A 30 -20.33 -30.32 11.80
CA GLY A 30 -21.38 -30.17 10.78
C GLY A 30 -20.92 -30.45 9.33
N GLY A 31 -19.76 -31.09 9.14
CA GLY A 31 -19.11 -31.26 7.82
C GLY A 31 -18.07 -30.19 7.46
N LEU A 32 -17.87 -29.17 8.30
CA LEU A 32 -16.82 -28.18 8.12
C LEU A 32 -15.46 -28.76 8.54
N PHE A 33 -14.67 -29.18 7.55
CA PHE A 33 -13.29 -29.64 7.76
C PHE A 33 -12.47 -28.64 8.58
N VAL A 34 -12.62 -27.34 8.32
CA VAL A 34 -11.91 -26.26 9.02
C VAL A 34 -12.16 -26.29 10.53
N TYR A 35 -13.37 -26.63 10.97
CA TYR A 35 -13.69 -26.77 12.39
C TYR A 35 -12.90 -27.92 13.01
N ALA A 36 -12.94 -29.10 12.39
CA ALA A 36 -12.23 -30.28 12.87
C ALA A 36 -10.71 -30.05 12.89
N ASP A 37 -10.16 -29.44 11.84
CA ASP A 37 -8.73 -29.12 11.75
C ASP A 37 -8.29 -28.13 12.83
N THR A 38 -9.08 -27.08 13.07
CA THR A 38 -8.81 -26.09 14.14
C THR A 38 -8.86 -26.75 15.52
N VAL A 39 -9.82 -27.63 15.79
CA VAL A 39 -9.90 -28.37 17.07
C VAL A 39 -8.67 -29.26 17.26
N ILE A 40 -8.26 -30.01 16.22
CA ILE A 40 -7.08 -30.88 16.29
C ILE A 40 -5.83 -30.06 16.61
N LYS A 41 -5.63 -28.91 15.95
CA LYS A 41 -4.50 -28.02 16.20
C LYS A 41 -4.55 -27.38 17.60
N TYR A 42 -5.74 -26.98 18.06
CA TYR A 42 -5.92 -26.38 19.38
C TYR A 42 -5.65 -27.37 20.51
N VAL A 43 -6.15 -28.60 20.40
CA VAL A 43 -5.93 -29.67 21.38
C VAL A 43 -4.50 -30.23 21.30
N GLY A 44 -3.88 -30.18 20.12
CA GLY A 44 -2.51 -30.62 19.89
C GLY A 44 -1.43 -29.59 20.22
N ASP A 45 -1.79 -28.38 20.68
CA ASP A 45 -0.83 -27.32 20.94
C ASP A 45 -0.03 -27.57 22.23
N ARG A 46 1.20 -28.04 22.05
CA ARG A 46 2.16 -28.35 23.13
C ARG A 46 2.65 -27.13 23.89
N THR A 47 2.54 -25.93 23.30
CA THR A 47 3.17 -24.72 23.84
C THR A 47 2.29 -23.99 24.84
N PHE A 48 0.97 -24.19 24.75
CA PHE A 48 0.02 -23.42 25.54
C PHE A 48 -0.78 -24.24 26.56
N GLY A 49 -1.10 -25.51 26.31
CA GLY A 49 -2.03 -26.23 27.17
C GLY A 49 -1.84 -27.74 27.26
N ASN A 50 -2.56 -28.34 28.20
CA ASN A 50 -2.75 -29.78 28.26
C ASN A 50 -3.92 -30.16 27.32
N PRO A 51 -3.74 -31.12 26.40
CA PRO A 51 -4.78 -31.60 25.50
C PRO A 51 -6.11 -31.91 26.18
N THR A 52 -6.10 -32.48 27.39
CA THR A 52 -7.34 -32.77 28.13
C THR A 52 -8.10 -31.49 28.50
N SER A 53 -7.40 -30.47 28.98
CA SER A 53 -8.03 -29.19 29.34
C SER A 53 -8.55 -28.43 28.11
N GLN A 54 -7.80 -28.46 27.01
CA GLN A 54 -8.21 -27.82 25.75
C GLN A 54 -9.40 -28.53 25.12
N LEU A 55 -9.44 -29.87 25.16
CA LEU A 55 -10.61 -30.63 24.73
C LEU A 55 -11.85 -30.25 25.55
N ASN A 56 -11.72 -30.17 26.88
CA ASN A 56 -12.81 -29.76 27.75
C ASN A 56 -13.28 -28.32 27.46
N ASP A 57 -12.37 -27.42 27.11
CA ASP A 57 -12.74 -26.07 26.68
C ASP A 57 -13.59 -26.10 25.40
N VAL A 58 -13.21 -26.92 24.41
CA VAL A 58 -13.97 -27.07 23.16
C VAL A 58 -15.36 -27.66 23.43
N LEU A 59 -15.45 -28.70 24.27
CA LEU A 59 -16.73 -29.31 24.64
C LEU A 59 -17.65 -28.30 25.34
N LYS A 60 -17.12 -27.49 26.26
CA LYS A 60 -17.89 -26.42 26.92
C LYS A 60 -18.40 -25.37 25.93
N VAL A 61 -17.63 -25.02 24.90
CA VAL A 61 -18.06 -24.09 23.85
C VAL A 61 -19.24 -24.66 23.06
N ILE A 62 -19.18 -25.96 22.74
CA ILE A 62 -20.28 -26.69 22.06
C ILE A 62 -21.53 -26.70 22.94
N ASP A 63 -21.37 -26.99 24.24
CA ASP A 63 -22.48 -27.06 25.20
C ASP A 63 -23.11 -25.69 25.49
N ALA A 64 -22.31 -24.61 25.50
CA ALA A 64 -22.77 -23.25 25.71
C ALA A 64 -23.52 -22.66 24.51
N HIS A 65 -23.35 -23.25 23.32
CA HIS A 65 -24.08 -22.91 22.11
C HIS A 65 -24.89 -24.12 21.62
N PRO A 66 -25.83 -24.62 22.45
CA PRO A 66 -26.70 -25.67 21.99
C PRO A 66 -27.48 -25.10 20.80
N LEU A 67 -27.65 -25.87 19.74
CA LEU A 67 -28.58 -25.53 18.66
C LEU A 67 -29.91 -26.22 18.96
N PRO A 68 -30.80 -25.72 19.85
CA PRO A 68 -32.17 -26.16 19.85
C PRO A 68 -32.90 -25.40 18.73
N ASN A 69 -33.28 -26.12 17.68
CA ASN A 69 -34.28 -25.71 16.69
C ASN A 69 -33.90 -24.64 15.64
N VAL A 70 -32.62 -24.36 15.40
CA VAL A 70 -32.20 -23.51 14.27
C VAL A 70 -31.99 -24.39 13.03
N SER A 71 -32.51 -23.94 11.88
CA SER A 71 -32.30 -24.59 10.58
C SER A 71 -30.80 -24.83 10.36
N ARG A 72 -30.43 -26.02 9.87
CA ARG A 72 -29.03 -26.36 9.54
C ARG A 72 -28.41 -25.37 8.54
N ASP A 73 -29.25 -24.63 7.83
CA ASP A 73 -28.89 -23.61 6.85
C ASP A 73 -28.56 -22.24 7.46
N GLU A 74 -28.86 -21.98 8.74
CA GLU A 74 -28.84 -20.62 9.28
C GLU A 74 -27.53 -20.16 9.92
N HIS A 75 -26.51 -21.00 10.18
CA HIS A 75 -25.10 -20.54 10.30
C HIS A 75 -24.13 -21.70 10.53
N PRO A 76 -23.70 -22.43 9.48
CA PRO A 76 -22.60 -23.40 9.60
C PRO A 76 -21.34 -22.79 10.24
N MET A 77 -21.12 -21.48 10.07
CA MET A 77 -19.96 -20.76 10.63
C MET A 77 -20.09 -20.39 12.13
N ALA A 78 -21.28 -20.38 12.74
CA ALA A 78 -21.45 -19.88 14.12
C ALA A 78 -20.64 -20.70 15.15
N ARG A 79 -20.56 -22.03 14.97
CA ARG A 79 -19.73 -22.88 15.83
C ARG A 79 -18.25 -22.63 15.64
N LEU A 80 -17.83 -22.38 14.40
CA LEU A 80 -16.45 -22.01 14.10
C LEU A 80 -16.09 -20.65 14.69
N ASP A 81 -17.01 -19.69 14.61
CA ASP A 81 -16.87 -18.35 15.20
C ASP A 81 -16.75 -18.42 16.73
N ALA A 82 -17.57 -19.25 17.39
CA ALA A 82 -17.47 -19.50 18.82
C ALA A 82 -16.13 -20.16 19.21
N LEU A 83 -15.61 -21.06 18.38
CA LEU A 83 -14.29 -21.66 18.59
C LEU A 83 -13.17 -20.63 18.44
N TYR A 84 -13.23 -19.77 17.41
CA TYR A 84 -12.27 -18.68 17.24
C TYR A 84 -12.33 -17.65 18.39
N ALA A 85 -13.53 -17.29 18.84
CA ALA A 85 -13.74 -16.43 20.00
C ALA A 85 -13.09 -17.03 21.25
N GLN A 86 -13.29 -18.34 21.49
CA GLN A 86 -12.69 -19.05 22.61
C GLN A 86 -11.16 -19.01 22.52
N ILE A 87 -10.57 -19.26 21.35
CA ILE A 87 -9.10 -19.21 21.16
C ILE A 87 -8.56 -17.80 21.44
N LEU A 88 -9.20 -16.75 20.88
CA LEU A 88 -8.80 -15.37 21.12
C LEU A 88 -8.94 -14.96 22.60
N SER A 89 -9.95 -15.47 23.31
CA SER A 89 -10.18 -15.17 24.74
C SER A 89 -9.04 -15.65 25.64
N LYS A 90 -8.21 -16.60 25.17
CA LYS A 90 -7.06 -17.10 25.92
C LYS A 90 -5.86 -16.16 25.91
N VAL A 91 -5.84 -15.17 25.02
CA VAL A 91 -4.78 -14.17 24.94
C VAL A 91 -4.90 -13.22 26.14
N PRO A 92 -3.87 -13.13 27.01
CA PRO A 92 -3.90 -12.21 28.14
C PRO A 92 -4.02 -10.76 27.68
N GLY A 93 -4.81 -9.94 28.39
CA GLY A 93 -5.07 -8.54 27.99
C GLY A 93 -3.80 -7.71 27.76
N ARG A 94 -2.74 -7.91 28.55
CA ARG A 94 -1.44 -7.23 28.36
C ARG A 94 -0.71 -7.61 27.05
N ILE A 95 -0.96 -8.82 26.55
CA ILE A 95 -0.35 -9.35 25.33
C ILE A 95 -1.22 -9.01 24.10
N MET A 96 -2.53 -8.85 24.31
CA MET A 96 -3.50 -8.55 23.25
C MET A 96 -3.14 -7.32 22.43
N VAL A 97 -2.44 -6.32 23.00
CA VAL A 97 -1.96 -5.15 22.25
C VAL A 97 -1.03 -5.58 21.10
N ASN A 98 -0.06 -6.46 21.37
CA ASN A 98 0.86 -6.96 20.36
C ASN A 98 0.18 -7.99 19.45
N THR A 99 -0.69 -8.84 20.00
CA THR A 99 -1.50 -9.77 19.20
C THR A 99 -2.35 -9.02 18.18
N ARG A 100 -3.02 -7.94 18.59
CA ARG A 100 -3.80 -7.08 17.70
C ARG A 100 -2.94 -6.45 16.62
N ARG A 101 -1.75 -5.92 16.95
CA ARG A 101 -0.81 -5.39 15.94
C ARG A 101 -0.43 -6.45 14.90
N ILE A 102 -0.18 -7.69 15.30
CA ILE A 102 0.09 -8.79 14.37
C ILE A 102 -1.12 -9.09 13.49
N LEU A 103 -2.33 -9.20 14.06
CA LEU A 103 -3.54 -9.50 13.30
C LEU A 103 -3.89 -8.38 12.31
N LEU A 104 -3.79 -7.12 12.72
CA LEU A 104 -3.92 -5.96 11.82
C LEU A 104 -2.85 -5.98 10.71
N GLY A 105 -1.61 -6.33 11.05
CA GLY A 105 -0.53 -6.49 10.09
C GLY A 105 -0.78 -7.62 9.08
N LEU A 106 -1.43 -8.72 9.49
CA LEU A 106 -1.83 -9.81 8.58
C LEU A 106 -2.99 -9.40 7.65
N ILE A 107 -3.89 -8.54 8.12
CA ILE A 107 -5.00 -7.99 7.32
C ILE A 107 -4.47 -7.00 6.29
N LEU A 108 -3.65 -6.04 6.73
CA LEU A 108 -2.94 -5.11 5.84
C LEU A 108 -2.09 -5.90 4.83
N ASN A 109 -1.45 -6.97 5.31
CA ASN A 109 -0.51 -7.81 4.59
C ASN A 109 0.51 -6.96 3.80
N PRO A 110 1.38 -6.19 4.50
CA PRO A 110 2.25 -5.24 3.83
C PRO A 110 3.05 -5.93 2.71
N GLY A 111 3.13 -5.26 1.57
CA GLY A 111 3.84 -5.80 0.41
C GLY A 111 3.14 -6.95 -0.32
N LYS A 112 1.93 -7.38 0.05
CA LYS A 112 1.17 -8.39 -0.72
C LYS A 112 0.98 -7.96 -2.18
N GLU A 113 0.66 -6.69 -2.40
CA GLU A 113 0.49 -6.11 -3.73
C GLU A 113 1.81 -6.06 -4.53
N PHE A 114 2.95 -6.11 -3.83
CA PHE A 114 4.29 -5.92 -4.38
C PHE A 114 5.08 -7.22 -4.55
N ARG A 115 4.51 -8.37 -4.17
CA ARG A 115 5.21 -9.67 -4.10
C ARG A 115 4.86 -10.61 -5.24
N ARG A 116 5.84 -11.42 -5.64
CA ARG A 116 5.61 -12.68 -6.34
C ARG A 116 5.49 -13.84 -5.33
N PRO A 117 4.82 -14.94 -5.68
CA PRO A 117 4.67 -16.10 -4.79
C PRO A 117 6.00 -16.73 -4.32
N ASP A 118 7.11 -16.44 -5.01
CA ASP A 118 8.46 -16.95 -4.77
C ASP A 118 9.43 -15.93 -4.14
N ASP A 119 9.00 -14.70 -3.84
CA ASP A 119 9.85 -13.69 -3.20
C ASP A 119 10.13 -14.09 -1.73
N LEU A 120 11.36 -14.54 -1.44
CA LEU A 120 11.87 -14.85 -0.09
C LEU A 120 12.09 -13.58 0.78
N ASP A 121 11.94 -12.40 0.19
CA ASP A 121 12.26 -11.10 0.78
C ASP A 121 11.32 -10.70 1.93
N TYR A 122 10.15 -11.34 2.05
CA TYR A 122 9.17 -11.02 3.10
C TYR A 122 8.93 -12.23 4.00
N ASN A 123 9.60 -12.25 5.14
CA ASN A 123 9.52 -13.32 6.13
C ASN A 123 9.00 -12.78 7.47
N PHE A 124 8.80 -13.67 8.45
CA PHE A 124 8.28 -13.27 9.76
C PHE A 124 9.19 -12.27 10.48
N LEU A 125 10.51 -12.37 10.30
CA LEU A 125 11.48 -11.44 10.85
C LEU A 125 11.32 -10.01 10.28
N VAL A 126 11.16 -9.87 8.97
CA VAL A 126 10.86 -8.57 8.31
C VAL A 126 9.54 -8.02 8.81
N PHE A 127 8.50 -8.86 8.88
CA PHE A 127 7.18 -8.47 9.36
C PHE A 127 7.22 -7.96 10.81
N CYS A 128 7.92 -8.64 11.71
CA CYS A 128 8.07 -8.19 13.11
C CYS A 128 8.87 -6.90 13.23
N ASN A 129 9.98 -6.75 12.48
CA ASN A 129 10.73 -5.50 12.47
C ASN A 129 9.93 -4.34 11.87
N TRP A 130 9.07 -4.60 10.87
CA TRP A 130 8.13 -3.63 10.33
C TRP A 130 7.12 -3.17 11.38
N LEU A 131 6.59 -4.09 12.19
CA LEU A 131 5.69 -3.78 13.31
C LEU A 131 6.38 -3.14 14.52
N GLY A 132 7.72 -3.12 14.54
CA GLY A 132 8.51 -2.61 15.66
C GLY A 132 8.56 -3.57 16.85
N MET A 133 8.52 -4.88 16.59
CA MET A 133 8.32 -5.93 17.59
C MET A 133 9.60 -6.75 17.83
N THR A 134 9.93 -6.96 19.11
CA THR A 134 11.05 -7.86 19.49
C THR A 134 10.68 -9.32 19.24
N CYS A 135 11.68 -10.20 19.21
CA CYS A 135 11.45 -11.65 19.08
C CYS A 135 10.51 -12.17 20.17
N ASP A 136 10.75 -11.81 21.43
CA ASP A 136 9.97 -12.32 22.55
C ASP A 136 8.56 -11.77 22.57
N ASP A 137 8.38 -10.49 22.23
CA ASP A 137 7.05 -9.90 22.09
C ASP A 137 6.25 -10.57 20.96
N ALA A 138 6.90 -10.86 19.83
CA ALA A 138 6.27 -11.51 18.69
C ALA A 138 5.80 -12.92 19.01
N TYR A 139 6.67 -13.76 19.59
CA TYR A 139 6.28 -15.11 19.98
C TYR A 139 5.29 -15.12 21.14
N ALA A 140 5.39 -14.19 22.09
CA ALA A 140 4.38 -14.04 23.13
C ALA A 140 3.01 -13.64 22.54
N ALA A 141 2.98 -12.78 21.52
CA ALA A 141 1.76 -12.31 20.88
C ALA A 141 1.01 -13.40 20.10
N ILE A 142 1.72 -14.35 19.49
CA ILE A 142 1.10 -15.41 18.67
C ILE A 142 0.91 -16.74 19.42
N ARG A 143 1.53 -16.94 20.59
CA ARG A 143 1.57 -18.25 21.27
C ARG A 143 0.20 -18.88 21.51
N HIS A 144 -0.83 -18.08 21.75
CA HIS A 144 -2.19 -18.57 22.03
C HIS A 144 -2.99 -18.82 20.75
N LEU A 145 -2.44 -18.42 19.60
CA LEU A 145 -3.07 -18.47 18.29
C LEU A 145 -2.39 -19.49 17.37
N LEU A 146 -1.48 -20.32 17.87
CA LEU A 146 -0.79 -21.34 17.06
C LEU A 146 -1.72 -22.44 16.53
N SER A 147 -2.96 -22.48 16.97
CA SER A 147 -4.00 -23.34 16.39
C SER A 147 -4.66 -22.77 15.14
N VAL A 148 -4.53 -21.47 14.91
CA VAL A 148 -5.16 -20.72 13.80
C VAL A 148 -4.14 -19.99 12.93
N LEU A 149 -2.92 -19.78 13.43
CA LEU A 149 -1.79 -19.20 12.72
C LEU A 149 -0.71 -20.24 12.45
N ASP A 150 -0.25 -20.30 11.20
CA ASP A 150 0.96 -21.01 10.80
C ASP A 150 2.16 -20.08 11.05
N ALA A 151 2.77 -20.23 12.23
CA ALA A 151 3.91 -19.44 12.64
C ALA A 151 5.22 -20.23 12.47
N PRO A 152 6.27 -19.63 11.90
CA PRO A 152 7.55 -20.31 11.81
C PRO A 152 8.24 -20.41 13.18
N PRO A 153 9.02 -21.47 13.42
CA PRO A 153 9.91 -21.53 14.58
C PRO A 153 10.99 -20.43 14.47
N ARG A 154 11.60 -20.09 15.62
CA ARG A 154 12.55 -18.95 15.74
C ARG A 154 13.69 -19.00 14.72
N ASN A 155 14.24 -20.19 14.47
CA ASN A 155 15.34 -20.45 13.55
C ASN A 155 14.93 -20.46 12.06
N GLU A 156 13.64 -20.34 11.74
CA GLU A 156 13.12 -20.25 10.38
C GLU A 156 12.41 -18.91 10.12
N ALA A 157 12.43 -17.99 11.08
CA ALA A 157 11.72 -16.71 10.99
C ALA A 157 12.24 -15.81 9.86
N ASP A 158 13.48 -16.00 9.40
CA ASP A 158 14.10 -15.32 8.27
C ASP A 158 13.76 -15.97 6.91
N ARG A 159 13.04 -17.09 6.89
CA ARG A 159 12.74 -17.85 5.66
C ARG A 159 11.26 -18.10 5.43
N ARG A 160 10.46 -18.09 6.49
CA ARG A 160 9.03 -18.40 6.44
C ARG A 160 8.19 -17.21 6.90
N MET A 161 7.01 -17.10 6.32
CA MET A 161 6.02 -16.08 6.66
C MET A 161 5.13 -16.56 7.80
N LEU A 162 4.59 -15.61 8.56
CA LEU A 162 3.40 -15.86 9.38
C LEU A 162 2.17 -15.86 8.47
N GLY A 163 1.31 -16.87 8.62
CA GLY A 163 0.03 -16.93 7.92
C GLY A 163 -1.09 -17.44 8.83
N SER A 164 -2.32 -17.41 8.33
CA SER A 164 -3.44 -18.15 8.93
C SER A 164 -3.55 -19.53 8.28
N PHE A 165 -3.81 -20.58 9.04
CA PHE A 165 -4.09 -21.91 8.47
C PHE A 165 -5.31 -21.89 7.54
N HIS A 166 -6.33 -21.10 7.91
CA HIS A 166 -7.56 -20.98 7.16
C HIS A 166 -7.95 -19.52 6.98
N LYS A 167 -8.33 -19.16 5.75
CA LYS A 167 -8.83 -17.81 5.44
C LYS A 167 -10.02 -17.40 6.32
N SER A 168 -10.85 -18.36 6.72
CA SER A 168 -12.04 -18.12 7.55
C SER A 168 -11.72 -17.48 8.90
N PHE A 169 -10.51 -17.63 9.45
CA PHE A 169 -10.10 -16.94 10.67
C PHE A 169 -9.88 -15.44 10.44
N ILE A 170 -9.22 -15.08 9.34
CA ILE A 170 -9.05 -13.67 8.95
C ILE A 170 -10.40 -13.05 8.59
N ASP A 171 -11.26 -13.79 7.87
CA ASP A 171 -12.61 -13.34 7.54
C ASP A 171 -13.47 -13.16 8.81
N TYR A 172 -13.30 -14.01 9.83
CA TYR A 172 -13.97 -13.88 11.12
C TYR A 172 -13.54 -12.60 11.86
N ILE A 173 -12.24 -12.37 12.00
CA ILE A 173 -11.70 -11.18 12.68
C ILE A 173 -12.07 -9.90 11.94
N SER A 174 -12.15 -9.96 10.60
CA SER A 174 -12.45 -8.80 9.78
C SER A 174 -13.92 -8.39 9.80
N ASP A 175 -14.81 -9.31 10.20
CA ASP A 175 -16.24 -9.05 10.32
C ASP A 175 -16.60 -8.67 11.77
N PHE A 176 -16.91 -7.39 11.97
CA PHE A 176 -17.32 -6.87 13.28
C PHE A 176 -18.56 -7.58 13.84
N THR A 177 -19.52 -7.95 12.99
CA THR A 177 -20.77 -8.59 13.44
C THR A 177 -20.54 -9.99 13.99
N ARG A 178 -19.47 -10.66 13.52
CA ARG A 178 -19.09 -12.01 13.95
C ARG A 178 -18.15 -12.01 15.14
N SER A 179 -17.11 -11.17 15.11
CA SER A 179 -16.03 -11.21 16.10
C SER A 179 -16.11 -10.15 17.19
N GLY A 180 -16.77 -9.02 16.92
CA GLY A 180 -16.68 -7.83 17.76
C GLY A 180 -15.25 -7.27 17.89
N PHE A 181 -14.30 -7.72 17.05
CA PHE A 181 -12.87 -7.45 17.24
C PHE A 181 -12.50 -6.00 16.94
N SER A 182 -13.04 -5.43 15.86
CA SER A 182 -12.86 -4.02 15.47
C SER A 182 -14.09 -3.57 14.69
N TYR A 183 -14.57 -2.35 14.96
CA TYR A 183 -15.67 -1.75 14.20
C TYR A 183 -15.25 -1.41 12.76
N ASP A 184 -14.01 -0.97 12.58
CA ASP A 184 -13.44 -0.63 11.27
C ASP A 184 -11.98 -1.12 11.21
N ILE A 185 -11.85 -2.41 10.92
CA ILE A 185 -10.56 -3.09 10.96
C ILE A 185 -9.63 -2.62 9.83
N GLU A 186 -10.20 -2.24 8.69
CA GLU A 186 -9.46 -1.76 7.53
C GLU A 186 -8.83 -0.41 7.87
N HIS A 187 -9.58 0.49 8.52
CA HIS A 187 -9.04 1.75 9.00
C HIS A 187 -7.96 1.55 10.07
N GLU A 188 -8.17 0.68 11.06
CA GLU A 188 -7.15 0.40 12.07
C GLU A 188 -5.87 -0.20 11.47
N ALA A 189 -6.01 -1.13 10.52
CA ALA A 189 -4.88 -1.73 9.81
C ALA A 189 -4.12 -0.70 8.95
N TYR A 190 -4.86 0.19 8.29
CA TYR A 190 -4.30 1.32 7.54
C TYR A 190 -3.50 2.26 8.46
N GLN A 191 -4.06 2.69 9.60
CA GLN A 191 -3.37 3.56 10.57
C GLN A 191 -2.08 2.92 11.08
N LEU A 192 -2.11 1.61 11.39
CA LEU A 192 -0.91 0.86 11.77
C LEU A 192 0.13 0.84 10.63
N GLY A 193 -0.32 0.66 9.39
CA GLY A 193 0.54 0.72 8.20
C GLY A 193 1.24 2.07 8.04
N VAL A 194 0.50 3.17 8.20
CA VAL A 194 1.02 4.54 8.20
C VAL A 194 2.06 4.74 9.30
N GLU A 195 1.73 4.37 10.54
CA GLU A 195 2.63 4.47 11.71
C GLU A 195 3.96 3.75 11.44
N CYS A 196 3.89 2.50 10.97
CA CYS A 196 5.08 1.69 10.71
C CYS A 196 5.92 2.28 9.56
N THR A 197 5.27 2.74 8.49
CA THR A 197 5.93 3.33 7.32
C THR A 197 6.69 4.59 7.71
N LEU A 198 6.03 5.53 8.40
CA LEU A 198 6.64 6.79 8.80
C LEU A 198 7.73 6.60 9.85
N ARG A 199 7.61 5.60 10.74
CA ARG A 199 8.67 5.23 11.69
C ARG A 199 9.96 4.81 10.99
N ILE A 200 9.87 4.15 9.84
CA ILE A 200 11.02 3.69 9.06
C ILE A 200 11.61 4.81 8.20
N LEU A 201 10.76 5.61 7.54
CA LEU A 201 11.21 6.68 6.64
C LEU A 201 11.72 7.91 7.40
N GLY A 202 11.09 8.26 8.52
CA GLY A 202 11.36 9.50 9.26
C GLY A 202 12.85 9.70 9.64
N PRO A 203 13.56 8.68 10.17
CA PRO A 203 14.97 8.82 10.55
C PRO A 203 15.97 8.96 9.39
N ILE A 204 15.55 8.74 8.13
CA ILE A 204 16.42 8.72 6.95
C ILE A 204 15.78 9.42 5.73
N PRO A 205 15.49 10.74 5.82
CA PRO A 205 14.87 11.47 4.72
C PRO A 205 15.72 11.50 3.43
N GLY A 206 17.04 11.35 3.55
CA GLY A 206 18.00 11.34 2.44
C GLY A 206 18.30 9.97 1.85
N GLY A 207 17.51 8.95 2.20
CA GLY A 207 17.63 7.59 1.71
C GLY A 207 18.69 6.74 2.39
N ILE A 208 18.82 5.50 1.90
CA ILE A 208 19.77 4.50 2.34
C ILE A 208 20.80 4.26 1.24
N ASP A 209 22.07 4.12 1.61
CA ASP A 209 23.12 3.65 0.73
C ASP A 209 22.81 2.21 0.33
N VAL A 210 22.51 2.01 -0.94
CA VAL A 210 22.17 0.69 -1.52
C VAL A 210 23.42 -0.04 -2.04
N GLY A 211 24.61 0.57 -1.92
CA GLY A 211 25.85 0.09 -2.52
C GLY A 211 25.70 -0.11 -4.03
N ASP A 212 26.30 -1.18 -4.56
CA ASP A 212 26.18 -1.57 -5.96
C ASP A 212 24.86 -2.31 -6.28
N THR A 213 23.91 -2.36 -5.33
CA THR A 213 22.65 -3.09 -5.51
C THR A 213 21.59 -2.18 -6.11
N ASN A 214 21.15 -2.47 -7.33
CA ASN A 214 20.00 -1.79 -7.93
C ASN A 214 18.72 -2.13 -7.16
N LEU A 215 18.34 -1.27 -6.22
CA LEU A 215 17.12 -1.41 -5.45
C LEU A 215 15.94 -0.82 -6.23
N PHE A 216 15.12 -1.68 -6.81
CA PHE A 216 13.89 -1.26 -7.48
C PHE A 216 12.69 -1.30 -6.54
N ILE A 217 11.79 -0.33 -6.69
CA ILE A 217 10.51 -0.29 -5.99
C ILE A 217 9.47 -1.04 -6.81
N ARG A 218 8.73 -1.92 -6.14
CA ARG A 218 7.63 -2.67 -6.72
C ARG A 218 6.31 -1.94 -6.42
N GLY A 219 5.46 -1.86 -7.43
CA GLY A 219 4.08 -1.41 -7.34
C GLY A 219 3.12 -2.60 -7.44
N PRO A 220 1.80 -2.32 -7.52
CA PRO A 220 0.78 -3.35 -7.59
C PRO A 220 1.06 -4.36 -8.71
N VAL A 221 0.71 -5.63 -8.45
CA VAL A 221 0.89 -6.74 -9.39
C VAL A 221 2.38 -6.96 -9.74
N SER A 222 3.29 -6.66 -8.80
CA SER A 222 4.74 -6.78 -8.97
C SER A 222 5.31 -5.98 -10.16
N THR A 223 4.66 -4.88 -10.55
CA THR A 223 5.19 -3.96 -11.55
C THR A 223 6.40 -3.20 -10.99
N GLN A 224 7.41 -2.94 -11.80
CA GLN A 224 8.54 -2.11 -11.37
C GLN A 224 8.14 -0.64 -11.52
N VAL A 225 8.21 0.12 -10.43
CA VAL A 225 7.79 1.53 -10.37
C VAL A 225 8.97 2.47 -10.63
N GLY A 226 10.17 2.06 -10.27
CA GLY A 226 11.40 2.84 -10.50
C GLY A 226 12.57 2.28 -9.71
N PHE A 227 13.74 2.87 -9.90
CA PHE A 227 14.98 2.51 -9.20
C PHE A 227 15.34 3.59 -8.21
N LEU A 228 15.74 3.20 -7.00
CA LEU A 228 16.20 4.13 -5.99
C LEU A 228 17.65 4.56 -6.27
N LYS A 229 17.91 5.85 -6.06
CA LYS A 229 19.26 6.39 -6.04
C LYS A 229 19.98 5.93 -4.77
N PRO A 230 21.30 5.66 -4.82
CA PRO A 230 22.07 5.46 -3.61
C PRO A 230 21.98 6.67 -2.69
N GLY A 231 21.44 6.46 -1.50
CA GLY A 231 21.39 7.46 -0.44
C GLY A 231 22.76 7.70 0.18
N SER A 232 22.90 8.79 0.93
CA SER A 232 24.16 9.12 1.63
C SER A 232 24.26 8.49 3.02
N GLY A 233 23.19 7.87 3.52
CA GLY A 233 23.11 7.31 4.88
C GLY A 233 23.29 5.79 4.90
N THR A 234 23.99 5.26 5.90
CA THR A 234 24.20 3.81 6.09
C THR A 234 22.94 3.02 6.47
N GLY A 235 21.78 3.69 6.58
CA GLY A 235 20.54 3.11 7.07
C GLY A 235 20.54 2.80 8.57
N ALA A 236 21.65 3.03 9.30
CA ALA A 236 21.80 2.64 10.71
C ALA A 236 20.72 3.22 11.64
N ASN A 237 20.12 4.35 11.25
CA ASN A 237 19.02 4.99 11.99
C ASN A 237 17.68 4.24 11.89
N ILE A 238 17.54 3.30 10.93
CA ILE A 238 16.41 2.37 10.95
C ILE A 238 16.66 1.38 12.09
N TRP A 239 15.89 1.57 13.17
CA TRP A 239 15.96 0.72 14.35
C TRP A 239 15.35 -0.66 14.06
N LEU A 240 16.11 -1.71 14.37
CA LEU A 240 15.68 -3.10 14.28
C LEU A 240 15.30 -3.58 15.68
N SER A 241 14.02 -3.90 15.87
CA SER A 241 13.46 -4.42 17.11
C SER A 241 13.85 -5.87 17.37
N TRP A 242 14.05 -6.60 16.28
CA TRP A 242 14.56 -7.96 16.27
C TRP A 242 15.78 -8.00 15.35
N PRO A 243 16.94 -7.52 15.85
CA PRO A 243 18.18 -7.58 15.09
C PRO A 243 18.62 -9.03 14.93
N PHE A 244 19.40 -9.27 13.89
CA PHE A 244 20.04 -10.53 13.63
C PHE A 244 20.90 -11.02 14.82
N GLY A 245 20.73 -12.29 15.18
CA GLY A 245 21.60 -13.05 16.10
C GLY A 245 22.19 -14.28 15.39
N GLU A 246 23.12 -14.98 16.05
CA GLU A 246 23.86 -16.15 15.52
C GLU A 246 22.98 -17.28 14.92
N GLU A 247 21.65 -17.26 15.14
CA GLU A 247 20.69 -18.32 14.75
C GLU A 247 20.03 -18.16 13.37
N THR A 248 20.20 -17.03 12.68
CA THR A 248 19.55 -16.74 11.36
C THR A 248 20.62 -16.57 10.26
N ASN A 249 20.28 -16.49 8.95
CA ASN A 249 21.29 -16.30 7.87
C ASN A 249 21.28 -14.92 7.18
N TRP A 250 20.40 -13.98 7.56
CA TRP A 250 20.19 -12.68 6.90
C TRP A 250 20.90 -11.46 7.54
N PRO A 251 21.84 -10.76 6.86
CA PRO A 251 22.54 -9.62 7.44
C PRO A 251 21.63 -8.43 7.84
N ASN A 252 21.89 -7.79 8.99
CA ASN A 252 21.15 -6.61 9.48
C ASN A 252 21.05 -5.46 8.46
N HIS A 253 22.06 -5.28 7.61
CA HIS A 253 22.02 -4.30 6.52
C HIS A 253 20.90 -4.61 5.52
N MET A 254 20.80 -5.87 5.08
CA MET A 254 19.77 -6.32 4.15
C MET A 254 18.37 -6.17 4.75
N MET A 255 18.20 -6.42 6.06
CA MET A 255 16.93 -6.19 6.76
C MET A 255 16.49 -4.72 6.68
N ARG A 256 17.41 -3.79 6.93
CA ARG A 256 17.13 -2.34 6.84
C ARG A 256 16.78 -1.93 5.42
N LEU A 257 17.47 -2.48 4.43
CA LEU A 257 17.21 -2.23 3.01
C LEU A 257 15.79 -2.67 2.63
N GLU A 258 15.38 -3.87 3.05
CA GLU A 258 14.03 -4.39 2.77
C GLU A 258 12.93 -3.60 3.51
N LEU A 259 13.16 -3.22 4.77
CA LEU A 259 12.24 -2.35 5.49
C LEU A 259 12.07 -0.98 4.79
N TYR A 260 13.18 -0.39 4.33
CA TYR A 260 13.14 0.86 3.58
C TYR A 260 12.42 0.71 2.25
N ARG A 261 12.73 -0.34 1.48
CA ARG A 261 12.06 -0.66 0.21
C ARG A 261 10.55 -0.81 0.39
N LEU A 262 10.14 -1.57 1.41
CA LEU A 262 8.73 -1.74 1.76
C LEU A 262 8.07 -0.41 2.12
N ALA A 263 8.75 0.42 2.91
CA ALA A 263 8.22 1.72 3.32
C ALA A 263 8.04 2.70 2.16
N VAL A 264 9.03 2.76 1.25
CA VAL A 264 8.92 3.58 0.04
C VAL A 264 7.80 3.07 -0.86
N ALA A 265 7.69 1.76 -1.06
CA ALA A 265 6.61 1.16 -1.86
C ALA A 265 5.23 1.50 -1.30
N THR A 266 5.05 1.39 0.02
CA THR A 266 3.81 1.79 0.70
C THR A 266 3.52 3.28 0.56
N ALA A 267 4.52 4.16 0.70
CA ALA A 267 4.32 5.59 0.50
C ALA A 267 3.92 5.95 -0.93
N VAL A 268 4.54 5.32 -1.93
CA VAL A 268 4.20 5.51 -3.35
C VAL A 268 2.78 5.02 -3.63
N GLU A 269 2.37 3.88 -3.08
CA GLU A 269 0.99 3.39 -3.20
C GLU A 269 -0.02 4.30 -2.50
N GLY A 270 0.32 4.84 -1.33
CA GLY A 270 -0.52 5.80 -0.65
C GLY A 270 -0.74 7.07 -1.47
N ILE A 271 0.30 7.58 -2.14
CA ILE A 271 0.16 8.70 -3.09
C ILE A 271 -0.74 8.33 -4.26
N ARG A 272 -0.59 7.12 -4.83
CA ARG A 272 -1.44 6.59 -5.91
C ARG A 272 -2.91 6.53 -5.49
N LYS A 273 -3.19 6.18 -4.24
CA LYS A 273 -4.55 6.13 -3.68
C LYS A 273 -5.06 7.50 -3.21
N GLY A 274 -4.24 8.55 -3.26
CA GLY A 274 -4.59 9.88 -2.75
C GLY A 274 -4.73 9.93 -1.23
N GLU A 275 -4.08 9.02 -0.51
CA GLU A 275 -4.19 8.88 0.93
C GLU A 275 -3.52 10.07 1.66
N PRO A 276 -4.25 10.84 2.48
CA PRO A 276 -3.73 12.07 3.08
C PRO A 276 -2.46 11.89 3.91
N ALA A 277 -2.26 10.72 4.53
CA ALA A 277 -1.08 10.41 5.33
C ALA A 277 0.21 10.33 4.49
N PHE A 278 0.11 10.00 3.21
CA PHE A 278 1.24 9.88 2.29
C PHE A 278 1.33 11.04 1.29
N CYS A 279 0.30 11.89 1.21
CA CYS A 279 0.32 13.12 0.43
C CYS A 279 0.95 14.31 1.21
N THR A 280 1.86 14.05 2.14
CA THR A 280 2.54 15.07 2.96
C THR A 280 3.76 15.66 2.26
N GLU A 281 4.24 16.83 2.70
CA GLU A 281 5.51 17.41 2.23
C GLU A 281 6.65 16.39 2.28
N PHE A 282 6.77 15.69 3.41
CA PHE A 282 7.81 14.69 3.65
C PHE A 282 7.79 13.56 2.61
N CYS A 283 6.63 12.93 2.42
CA CYS A 283 6.49 11.82 1.48
C CYS A 283 6.69 12.26 0.03
N ILE A 284 6.17 13.44 -0.34
CA ILE A 284 6.35 13.99 -1.69
C ILE A 284 7.83 14.23 -1.97
N ARG A 285 8.57 14.88 -1.06
CA ARG A 285 10.02 15.06 -1.20
C ARG A 285 10.76 13.74 -1.30
N LEU A 286 10.39 12.77 -0.49
CA LEU A 286 11.02 11.47 -0.50
C LEU A 286 10.86 10.83 -1.89
N VAL A 287 9.64 10.73 -2.41
CA VAL A 287 9.42 10.08 -3.72
C VAL A 287 9.99 10.87 -4.89
N THR A 288 10.11 12.20 -4.77
CA THR A 288 10.69 13.01 -5.86
C THR A 288 12.22 13.06 -5.83
N SER A 289 12.86 12.85 -4.67
CA SER A 289 14.32 13.00 -4.50
C SER A 289 15.11 11.69 -4.44
N GLN A 290 14.44 10.56 -4.18
CA GLN A 290 15.10 9.28 -3.89
C GLN A 290 15.15 8.31 -5.08
N PHE A 291 14.63 8.69 -6.25
CA PHE A 291 14.62 7.81 -7.42
C PHE A 291 15.69 8.22 -8.44
N ASP A 292 16.45 7.26 -8.93
CA ASP A 292 17.38 7.46 -10.04
C ASP A 292 16.61 7.54 -11.37
N CYS A 293 15.61 6.68 -11.53
CA CYS A 293 14.65 6.78 -12.62
C CYS A 293 13.27 6.23 -12.21
N TYR A 294 12.25 6.74 -12.89
CA TYR A 294 10.87 6.29 -12.75
C TYR A 294 10.46 5.48 -13.98
N ILE A 295 9.58 4.50 -13.79
CA ILE A 295 9.00 3.73 -14.89
C ILE A 295 7.65 4.35 -15.26
N MET A 296 7.60 4.91 -16.47
CA MET A 296 6.57 5.85 -16.94
C MET A 296 5.12 5.39 -16.74
N HIS A 297 4.82 4.10 -16.94
CA HIS A 297 3.45 3.59 -16.84
C HIS A 297 3.10 2.99 -15.48
N HIS A 298 4.06 2.92 -14.56
CA HIS A 298 3.87 2.27 -13.26
C HIS A 298 3.98 3.26 -12.09
N PHE A 299 4.80 4.30 -12.21
CA PHE A 299 4.88 5.36 -11.21
C PHE A 299 3.62 6.26 -11.25
N PRO A 300 3.06 6.68 -10.10
CA PRO A 300 1.79 7.39 -10.03
C PRO A 300 1.94 8.88 -10.34
N TYR A 301 2.34 9.20 -11.57
CA TYR A 301 2.62 10.58 -12.00
C TYR A 301 1.39 11.46 -11.95
N ARG A 302 0.25 10.95 -12.44
CA ARG A 302 -1.00 11.70 -12.52
C ARG A 302 -1.48 12.06 -11.12
N GLU A 303 -1.40 11.12 -10.20
CA GLU A 303 -1.81 11.28 -8.81
C GLU A 303 -0.87 12.23 -8.08
N LEU A 304 0.45 12.09 -8.27
CA LEU A 304 1.42 13.03 -7.71
C LEU A 304 1.21 14.45 -8.22
N GLN A 305 0.95 14.64 -9.52
CA GLN A 305 0.61 15.94 -10.09
C GLN A 305 -0.67 16.52 -9.49
N ASN A 306 -1.73 15.72 -9.36
CA ASN A 306 -2.99 16.16 -8.77
C ASN A 306 -2.80 16.66 -7.33
N VAL A 307 -1.94 16.00 -6.55
CA VAL A 307 -1.63 16.40 -5.17
C VAL A 307 -0.81 17.68 -5.12
N VAL A 308 0.27 17.76 -5.89
CA VAL A 308 1.25 18.86 -5.80
C VAL A 308 0.72 20.16 -6.41
N PHE A 309 -0.07 20.06 -7.47
CA PHE A 309 -0.65 21.21 -8.16
C PHE A 309 -2.04 21.61 -7.64
N GLU A 310 -2.53 20.93 -6.59
CA GLU A 310 -3.80 21.27 -5.96
C GLU A 310 -3.81 22.72 -5.47
N ARG A 311 -4.79 23.52 -5.93
CA ARG A 311 -4.86 24.97 -5.63
C ARG A 311 -4.85 25.28 -4.13
N SER A 312 -5.48 24.44 -3.32
CA SER A 312 -5.59 24.59 -1.86
C SER A 312 -4.23 24.46 -1.15
N ARG A 313 -3.32 23.64 -1.68
CA ARG A 313 -2.03 23.27 -1.05
C ARG A 313 -0.82 23.87 -1.76
N ARG A 314 -1.02 24.49 -2.92
CA ARG A 314 0.06 25.09 -3.71
C ARG A 314 0.96 26.03 -2.93
N HIS A 315 0.38 26.91 -2.10
CA HIS A 315 1.16 27.88 -1.32
C HIS A 315 2.06 27.19 -0.28
N GLU A 316 1.60 26.07 0.31
CA GLU A 316 2.40 25.21 1.19
C GLU A 316 3.61 24.69 0.41
N PHE A 317 3.40 24.04 -0.74
CA PHE A 317 4.50 23.44 -1.49
C PHE A 317 5.50 24.46 -2.06
N ILE A 318 5.05 25.67 -2.42
CA ILE A 318 5.95 26.76 -2.82
C ILE A 318 6.78 27.25 -1.63
N LYS A 319 6.12 27.53 -0.49
CA LYS A 319 6.80 28.02 0.71
C LYS A 319 7.90 27.07 1.18
N HIS A 320 7.64 25.77 1.05
CA HIS A 320 8.58 24.73 1.42
C HIS A 320 9.65 24.52 0.32
N GLY A 321 9.46 24.99 -0.91
CA GLY A 321 10.41 24.79 -2.01
C GLY A 321 10.33 23.40 -2.64
N ILE A 322 9.18 22.72 -2.50
CA ILE A 322 8.85 21.53 -3.31
C ILE A 322 8.47 21.98 -4.71
N LEU A 323 7.62 23.01 -4.79
CA LEU A 323 7.16 23.57 -6.04
C LEU A 323 7.89 24.88 -6.31
N ASN A 324 8.55 24.97 -7.44
CA ASN A 324 9.29 26.15 -7.88
C ASN A 324 8.49 26.90 -8.94
N GLN A 325 8.75 28.19 -9.09
CA GLN A 325 8.11 29.01 -10.11
C GLN A 325 9.18 29.66 -10.99
N LEU A 326 9.16 29.34 -12.27
CA LEU A 326 10.16 29.79 -13.23
C LEU A 326 9.50 30.56 -14.38
N PRO A 327 10.13 31.64 -14.88
CA PRO A 327 9.68 32.33 -16.08
C PRO A 327 9.57 31.41 -17.31
N VAL A 328 8.49 31.53 -18.08
CA VAL A 328 8.23 30.72 -19.29
C VAL A 328 9.32 30.87 -20.35
N LYS A 329 10.04 32.00 -20.38
CA LYS A 329 11.18 32.23 -21.28
C LYS A 329 12.32 31.21 -21.12
N LEU A 330 12.40 30.52 -19.98
CA LEU A 330 13.43 29.51 -19.71
C LEU A 330 13.09 28.12 -20.28
N PHE A 331 11.85 27.91 -20.73
CA PHE A 331 11.39 26.61 -21.20
C PHE A 331 11.54 26.51 -22.72
N HIS A 332 11.84 25.33 -23.26
CA HIS A 332 11.78 25.06 -24.70
C HIS A 332 10.76 23.96 -24.98
N PHE A 333 9.93 24.14 -26.01
CA PHE A 333 8.87 23.17 -26.33
C PHE A 333 9.42 21.76 -26.61
N ASN A 334 10.59 21.68 -27.26
CA ASN A 334 11.25 20.42 -27.59
C ASN A 334 11.78 19.65 -26.37
N ASP A 335 11.85 20.28 -25.20
CA ASP A 335 12.27 19.63 -23.95
C ASP A 335 11.09 18.97 -23.21
N ILE A 336 9.85 19.13 -23.71
CA ILE A 336 8.68 18.40 -23.18
C ILE A 336 8.82 16.92 -23.52
N ALA A 337 8.62 16.05 -22.53
CA ALA A 337 8.80 14.63 -22.70
C ALA A 337 7.76 14.03 -23.65
N HIS A 338 8.26 13.53 -24.79
CA HIS A 338 7.42 12.98 -25.85
C HIS A 338 6.73 11.65 -25.49
N GLN A 339 7.33 10.89 -24.57
CA GLN A 339 6.88 9.56 -24.16
C GLN A 339 5.74 9.60 -23.12
N THR A 340 5.46 10.78 -22.54
CA THR A 340 4.37 10.97 -21.57
C THR A 340 3.19 11.70 -22.20
N PRO A 341 1.95 11.34 -21.84
CA PRO A 341 0.81 12.15 -22.21
C PRO A 341 0.91 13.53 -21.54
N ALA A 342 0.53 14.56 -22.29
CA ALA A 342 0.25 15.88 -21.75
C ALA A 342 -1.25 15.95 -21.41
N ARG A 343 -1.56 16.53 -20.25
CA ARG A 343 -2.94 16.80 -19.83
C ARG A 343 -3.26 18.26 -20.06
N LEU A 344 -4.46 18.51 -20.52
CA LEU A 344 -5.01 19.83 -20.79
C LEU A 344 -6.29 20.02 -19.99
N GLN A 345 -6.44 21.15 -19.33
CA GLN A 345 -7.69 21.62 -18.74
C GLN A 345 -8.04 22.99 -19.32
N PHE A 346 -9.32 23.15 -19.64
CA PHE A 346 -9.88 24.38 -20.17
C PHE A 346 -11.05 24.83 -19.31
N ARG A 347 -11.06 26.11 -18.95
CA ARG A 347 -12.03 26.73 -18.06
C ARG A 347 -12.50 28.06 -18.61
N ARG A 348 -13.75 28.43 -18.27
CA ARG A 348 -14.34 29.75 -18.59
C ARG A 348 -14.26 30.11 -20.08
N PRO A 349 -14.72 29.23 -20.99
CA PRO A 349 -14.75 29.56 -22.40
C PRO A 349 -15.65 30.76 -22.66
N THR A 350 -15.25 31.56 -23.65
CA THR A 350 -16.05 32.67 -24.18
C THR A 350 -17.27 32.20 -24.99
N ALA A 351 -17.29 30.94 -25.45
CA ALA A 351 -18.38 30.34 -26.20
C ALA A 351 -18.80 29.00 -25.58
N SER A 352 -20.11 28.79 -25.41
CA SER A 352 -20.61 27.57 -24.78
C SER A 352 -20.51 26.32 -25.65
N ALA A 353 -20.06 25.22 -25.05
CA ALA A 353 -20.00 23.92 -25.71
C ALA A 353 -21.41 23.42 -26.08
N THR A 354 -21.68 23.27 -27.38
CA THR A 354 -22.98 22.84 -27.93
C THR A 354 -23.22 21.33 -27.87
N ASN A 355 -22.15 20.51 -27.75
CA ASN A 355 -22.25 19.06 -27.57
C ASN A 355 -21.07 18.51 -26.73
N PRO A 356 -21.31 17.94 -25.54
CA PRO A 356 -20.25 17.36 -24.70
C PRO A 356 -19.75 16.00 -25.19
N SER A 357 -20.50 15.32 -26.07
CA SER A 357 -20.21 13.98 -26.61
C SER A 357 -19.26 13.97 -27.80
N ASP A 358 -19.07 15.12 -28.45
CA ASP A 358 -18.19 15.24 -29.61
C ASP A 358 -16.74 15.48 -29.17
N PRO A 359 -15.74 15.15 -30.01
CA PRO A 359 -14.38 15.58 -29.75
C PRO A 359 -14.36 17.08 -29.52
N TRP A 360 -13.54 17.52 -28.57
CA TRP A 360 -13.56 18.92 -28.14
C TRP A 360 -13.18 19.88 -29.28
N ASN A 361 -12.50 19.36 -30.30
CA ASN A 361 -12.27 20.03 -31.57
C ASN A 361 -12.39 19.03 -32.74
N PRO A 362 -12.99 19.41 -33.89
CA PRO A 362 -13.12 18.54 -35.07
C PRO A 362 -11.78 18.03 -35.64
N SER A 363 -10.66 18.69 -35.32
CA SER A 363 -9.31 18.30 -35.75
C SER A 363 -8.62 17.31 -34.79
N CYS A 364 -9.34 16.78 -33.79
CA CYS A 364 -8.81 15.76 -32.87
C CYS A 364 -9.90 14.77 -32.45
N GLU A 365 -9.51 13.64 -31.87
CA GLU A 365 -10.43 12.60 -31.36
C GLU A 365 -10.59 12.65 -29.83
N HIS A 366 -10.04 13.69 -29.18
CA HIS A 366 -10.03 13.79 -27.72
C HIS A 366 -11.38 14.30 -27.21
N TYR A 367 -11.95 13.59 -26.25
CA TYR A 367 -13.22 13.95 -25.62
C TYR A 367 -12.99 14.83 -24.38
N ARG A 368 -14.05 15.53 -23.96
CA ARG A 368 -14.05 16.36 -22.76
C ARG A 368 -14.41 15.51 -21.53
N GLU A 369 -13.49 15.39 -20.59
CA GLU A 369 -13.74 14.80 -19.28
C GLU A 369 -14.10 15.91 -18.28
N GLY A 370 -15.33 15.92 -17.76
CA GLY A 370 -15.80 16.99 -16.89
C GLY A 370 -17.21 16.78 -16.35
N SER A 371 -17.62 17.64 -15.41
CA SER A 371 -18.95 17.61 -14.83
C SER A 371 -19.89 18.57 -15.56
N TRP A 372 -20.93 18.04 -16.21
CA TRP A 372 -21.90 18.83 -16.97
C TRP A 372 -23.18 19.08 -16.16
N GLY A 373 -23.72 20.30 -16.18
CA GLY A 373 -24.97 20.66 -15.48
C GLY A 373 -25.17 22.18 -15.36
N GLU A 374 -26.41 22.64 -15.13
CA GLU A 374 -26.71 24.07 -14.91
C GLU A 374 -25.93 24.61 -13.70
N GLY A 375 -25.25 25.75 -13.90
CA GLY A 375 -24.42 26.39 -12.87
C GLY A 375 -23.00 25.83 -12.72
N LYS A 376 -22.62 24.79 -13.47
CA LYS A 376 -21.22 24.35 -13.59
C LYS A 376 -20.56 25.14 -14.71
N HIS A 377 -19.52 25.93 -14.38
CA HIS A 377 -18.67 26.53 -15.40
C HIS A 377 -18.11 25.42 -16.30
N GLU A 378 -18.00 25.67 -17.60
CA GLU A 378 -17.42 24.73 -18.58
C GLU A 378 -15.94 24.47 -18.27
N ASP A 379 -15.72 23.60 -17.27
CA ASP A 379 -14.45 23.11 -16.78
C ASP A 379 -14.32 21.65 -17.20
N TRP A 380 -13.42 21.40 -18.14
CA TRP A 380 -13.16 20.07 -18.65
C TRP A 380 -11.67 19.85 -18.86
N ALA A 381 -11.27 18.59 -18.84
CA ALA A 381 -9.91 18.17 -19.12
C ALA A 381 -9.87 17.11 -20.23
N THR A 382 -8.69 16.92 -20.80
CA THR A 382 -8.39 15.84 -21.73
C THR A 382 -6.90 15.51 -21.70
N GLU A 383 -6.51 14.36 -22.24
CA GLU A 383 -5.11 13.90 -22.29
C GLU A 383 -4.74 13.54 -23.74
N PHE A 384 -3.52 13.89 -24.16
CA PHE A 384 -3.04 13.60 -25.52
C PHE A 384 -1.55 13.27 -25.53
N HIS A 385 -1.12 12.46 -26.50
CA HIS A 385 0.29 12.10 -26.68
C HIS A 385 1.01 13.03 -27.65
N MET A 386 2.28 13.33 -27.34
CA MET A 386 3.14 14.21 -28.14
C MET A 386 3.77 13.48 -29.34
N ASP A 387 4.07 12.19 -29.18
CA ASP A 387 4.61 11.31 -30.21
C ASP A 387 3.77 10.03 -30.38
N SER A 388 3.88 9.41 -31.56
CA SER A 388 3.19 8.17 -31.87
C SER A 388 3.94 7.02 -31.20
N LEU A 389 3.28 6.39 -30.24
CA LEU A 389 3.76 5.15 -29.61
C LEU A 389 3.10 3.95 -30.30
N PRO A 390 3.66 2.73 -30.21
CA PRO A 390 3.13 1.55 -30.91
C PRO A 390 1.64 1.23 -30.65
N LEU A 391 1.06 1.77 -29.56
CA LEU A 391 -0.33 1.53 -29.16
C LEU A 391 -1.17 2.81 -29.03
N LEU A 392 -0.59 4.01 -29.23
CA LEU A 392 -1.26 5.31 -29.00
C LEU A 392 -0.82 6.31 -30.06
N SER A 393 -1.78 6.95 -30.74
CA SER A 393 -1.52 7.94 -31.79
C SER A 393 -1.20 9.31 -31.19
N ALA A 394 -0.19 9.98 -31.73
CA ALA A 394 0.06 11.39 -31.43
C ALA A 394 -1.11 12.26 -31.90
N CYS A 395 -1.36 13.35 -31.19
CA CYS A 395 -2.30 14.37 -31.64
C CYS A 395 -1.58 15.62 -32.16
N ASP A 396 -1.41 15.71 -33.47
CA ASP A 396 -0.78 16.87 -34.10
C ASP A 396 -1.48 18.18 -33.75
N PHE A 397 -2.81 18.16 -33.66
CA PHE A 397 -3.60 19.33 -33.36
C PHE A 397 -3.37 19.84 -31.93
N CYS A 398 -3.48 18.96 -30.92
CA CYS A 398 -3.30 19.35 -29.53
C CYS A 398 -1.84 19.76 -29.25
N ARG A 399 -0.88 19.04 -29.86
CA ARG A 399 0.55 19.38 -29.79
C ARG A 399 0.85 20.76 -30.36
N LYS A 400 0.40 21.04 -31.60
CA LYS A 400 0.61 22.36 -32.23
C LYS A 400 -0.06 23.48 -31.46
N ARG A 401 -1.22 23.25 -30.85
CA ARG A 401 -1.85 24.25 -29.97
C ARG A 401 -0.97 24.55 -28.76
N LEU A 402 -0.47 23.52 -28.07
CA LEU A 402 0.41 23.72 -26.92
C LEU A 402 1.67 24.51 -27.32
N GLU A 403 2.28 24.17 -28.46
CA GLU A 403 3.43 24.89 -29.03
C GLU A 403 3.11 26.38 -29.28
N GLN A 404 1.99 26.65 -29.95
CA GLN A 404 1.52 28.02 -30.23
C GLN A 404 1.26 28.82 -28.94
N HIS A 405 0.66 28.19 -27.93
CA HIS A 405 0.43 28.83 -26.63
C HIS A 405 1.74 29.16 -25.91
N PHE A 406 2.73 28.25 -25.98
CA PHE A 406 4.07 28.48 -25.46
C PHE A 406 4.75 29.68 -26.14
N ASP A 407 4.74 29.73 -27.47
CA ASP A 407 5.39 30.79 -28.24
C ASP A 407 4.70 32.15 -28.04
N THR A 408 3.36 32.14 -28.03
CA THR A 408 2.56 33.35 -27.80
C THR A 408 2.87 33.93 -26.42
N LEU A 409 2.88 33.12 -25.37
CA LEU A 409 3.17 33.61 -24.02
C LEU A 409 4.61 34.03 -23.84
N LYS A 410 5.59 33.33 -24.43
CA LYS A 410 6.97 33.79 -24.41
C LYS A 410 7.14 35.16 -25.07
N SER A 411 6.42 35.41 -26.15
CA SER A 411 6.51 36.69 -26.87
C SER A 411 5.83 37.84 -26.14
N ARG A 412 4.65 37.60 -25.53
CA ARG A 412 3.83 38.65 -24.89
C ARG A 412 4.17 38.86 -23.40
N SER A 413 4.49 37.78 -22.69
CA SER A 413 4.68 37.75 -21.23
C SER A 413 5.82 36.79 -20.85
N PRO A 414 7.08 37.10 -21.21
CA PRO A 414 8.22 36.20 -21.00
C PRO A 414 8.48 35.85 -19.52
N ASP A 415 8.04 36.70 -18.59
CA ASP A 415 8.16 36.51 -17.14
C ASP A 415 6.95 35.78 -16.52
N HIS A 416 6.00 35.30 -17.34
CA HIS A 416 4.89 34.47 -16.87
C HIS A 416 5.42 33.20 -16.19
N LEU A 417 4.91 32.89 -15.00
CA LEU A 417 5.46 31.83 -14.15
C LEU A 417 4.86 30.47 -14.50
N VAL A 418 5.73 29.51 -14.80
CA VAL A 418 5.44 28.08 -14.88
C VAL A 418 5.78 27.46 -13.54
N SER A 419 4.88 26.63 -13.00
CA SER A 419 5.16 25.93 -11.74
C SER A 419 5.79 24.58 -12.03
N ILE A 420 6.91 24.28 -11.39
CA ILE A 420 7.69 23.08 -11.65
C ILE A 420 8.01 22.32 -10.37
N LEU A 421 7.74 21.03 -10.38
CA LEU A 421 8.19 20.08 -9.39
C LEU A 421 9.44 19.40 -9.94
N PHE A 422 10.60 19.81 -9.41
CA PHE A 422 11.84 19.14 -9.72
C PHE A 422 11.86 17.74 -9.12
N THR A 423 12.41 16.80 -9.88
CA THR A 423 12.71 15.47 -9.38
C THR A 423 14.21 15.21 -9.45
N SER A 424 14.64 14.17 -8.75
CA SER A 424 16.00 13.62 -8.81
C SER A 424 16.34 12.96 -10.15
N THR A 425 15.34 12.75 -11.00
CA THR A 425 15.50 12.22 -12.35
C THR A 425 15.61 13.35 -13.37
N SER A 426 15.97 13.04 -14.61
CA SER A 426 16.00 14.02 -15.70
C SER A 426 14.61 14.62 -16.04
N GLY A 427 13.51 13.96 -15.62
CA GLY A 427 12.14 14.43 -15.85
C GLY A 427 11.58 15.19 -14.65
N SER A 428 11.15 16.43 -14.86
CA SER A 428 10.44 17.26 -13.88
C SER A 428 8.96 17.42 -14.29
N PHE A 429 8.07 17.67 -13.33
CA PHE A 429 6.65 17.90 -13.64
C PHE A 429 6.38 19.38 -13.73
N ALA A 430 5.78 19.83 -14.84
CA ALA A 430 5.43 21.23 -15.02
C ALA A 430 3.91 21.39 -15.07
N GLU A 431 3.42 22.47 -14.47
CA GLU A 431 2.11 23.03 -14.72
C GLU A 431 2.27 24.41 -15.38
N PHE A 432 1.71 24.53 -16.57
CA PHE A 432 1.62 25.76 -17.33
C PHE A 432 0.17 26.24 -17.36
N GLN A 433 -0.15 27.18 -16.46
CA GLN A 433 -1.47 27.78 -16.32
C GLN A 433 -1.45 29.23 -16.79
N PHE A 434 -2.42 29.66 -17.59
CA PHE A 434 -2.55 31.05 -18.05
C PHE A 434 -3.99 31.41 -18.45
N ILE A 435 -4.24 32.71 -18.58
CA ILE A 435 -5.45 33.25 -19.22
C ILE A 435 -5.09 33.55 -20.67
N ASP A 436 -5.94 33.13 -21.59
CA ASP A 436 -5.76 33.29 -23.03
C ASP A 436 -5.50 34.77 -23.36
N PRO A 437 -4.32 35.11 -23.92
CA PRO A 437 -3.98 36.50 -24.22
C PRO A 437 -4.86 37.15 -25.28
N ASP A 438 -5.60 36.36 -26.08
CA ASP A 438 -6.42 36.89 -27.17
C ASP A 438 -7.83 37.24 -26.73
N ASP A 439 -8.42 36.51 -25.77
CA ASP A 439 -9.76 36.79 -25.25
C ASP A 439 -9.81 37.33 -23.82
N GLY A 440 -8.73 37.18 -23.05
CA GLY A 440 -8.60 37.69 -21.69
C GLY A 440 -9.52 37.04 -20.64
N VAL A 441 -10.20 35.95 -20.99
CA VAL A 441 -11.21 35.30 -20.13
C VAL A 441 -10.95 33.80 -20.00
N SER A 442 -10.62 33.14 -21.10
CA SER A 442 -10.45 31.71 -21.17
C SER A 442 -9.22 31.25 -20.39
N GLU A 443 -9.38 30.29 -19.48
CA GLU A 443 -8.31 29.75 -18.64
C GLU A 443 -7.81 28.42 -19.21
N TRP A 444 -6.52 28.36 -19.50
CA TRP A 444 -5.82 27.16 -19.97
C TRP A 444 -4.87 26.66 -18.89
N THR A 445 -4.85 25.34 -18.67
CA THR A 445 -3.85 24.68 -17.83
C THR A 445 -3.32 23.45 -18.53
N TYR A 446 -2.00 23.32 -18.60
CA TYR A 446 -1.32 22.16 -19.14
C TYR A 446 -0.45 21.52 -18.06
N TRP A 447 -0.50 20.19 -17.96
CA TRP A 447 0.45 19.41 -17.15
C TRP A 447 1.22 18.46 -18.05
N PHE A 448 2.53 18.44 -17.90
CA PHE A 448 3.42 17.59 -18.70
C PHE A 448 4.72 17.31 -17.95
N VAL A 449 5.45 16.29 -18.39
CA VAL A 449 6.83 16.04 -17.96
C VAL A 449 7.77 16.86 -18.84
N TYR A 450 8.75 17.51 -18.21
CA TYR A 450 9.72 18.40 -18.84
C TYR A 450 11.12 17.90 -18.52
N TYR A 451 11.94 17.66 -19.54
CA TYR A 451 13.32 17.24 -19.37
C TYR A 451 14.21 18.45 -19.09
N ILE A 452 14.95 18.38 -17.99
CA ILE A 452 15.90 19.42 -17.62
C ILE A 452 17.30 18.81 -17.70
N LYS A 453 18.22 19.49 -18.38
CA LYS A 453 19.61 19.07 -18.41
C LYS A 453 20.22 19.28 -17.02
N GLU A 454 21.01 18.32 -16.55
CA GLU A 454 21.62 18.34 -15.21
C GLU A 454 22.40 19.64 -14.90
N GLU A 455 22.98 20.28 -15.91
CA GLU A 455 23.70 21.56 -15.80
C GLU A 455 22.78 22.73 -15.45
N ASP A 456 21.52 22.71 -15.91
CA ASP A 456 20.53 23.76 -15.66
C ASP A 456 19.92 23.63 -14.26
N CYS A 457 19.74 22.40 -13.74
CA CYS A 457 19.26 22.16 -12.37
C CYS A 457 20.18 22.71 -11.26
N ARG A 458 21.46 22.96 -11.54
CA ARG A 458 22.40 23.56 -10.56
C ARG A 458 22.41 25.10 -10.60
N ASN A 459 21.86 25.68 -11.66
CA ASN A 459 21.85 27.12 -11.93
C ASN A 459 20.46 27.76 -11.77
N LEU A 460 19.43 26.95 -11.52
CA LEU A 460 18.05 27.31 -11.20
C LEU A 460 17.80 27.13 -9.70
#